data_AF-A0AB40B6R3-F1
#
_entry.id   AF-A0AB40B6R3-F1
#
_cell.length_a   1.000
_cell.length_b   1.000
_cell.length_c   1.000
_cell.angle_alpha   90.00
_cell.angle_beta   90.00
_cell.angle_gamma   90.00
#
_symmetry.space_group_name_H-M   'P 1'
#
loop_
_entity.id
_entity.type
_entity.pdbx_description
1 polymer ?
#
loop_
_entity_poly.entity_id
_entity_poly.type
_entity_poly.pdbx_seq_one_letter_code
_entity_poly.pdbx_strand_id
1 'polypeptide(L)'
;MEEREPGKGEPSELQNGSEPASDAATVATEEEAGVGSVVDPNQDPSSVTADQGLSTANANQDLSTVNSDQDPSTANPGLSNGEGSRTFTMRELLNELKEGEKRSVEEGSAGANRASDAAIDGSRTDAGLSYNHDTLHQQYANQHDTAMDLINNVTGVDEEGRSRQRILTFAAKRYATAIERNPGDYDAYYNWALVLQESADNVSPDSGSPSKDALLEEACKKYDEATRLCPTLHDAFYNWAIAISDRAKMRGRTKEAEELWKQATRNYEKAVQLNWNSPQALNNWGLALQELSAIVPVREKQTIVKTAISKFRAAIQLQFDFHRAIYNLGTVLYGLAEDTLRSGRPINAKETSPDELYSQSAIYIAAAHALKPNYSVYRSALRLVRSMLPLPYLKVGYLTAPPARNPIAPHTDWERSHFILNHEGLQQVSKADKLISQSPQRLQSSATMDKSLVKVDVPDIVSVSACADLTLPPGAGLCIDTVQGPVYLVADTWEALDGWLDAIRLVYTIFARGKSDVLAGVITG
;
A
#
# COMPACT_ATOMS: atom_id res chain seq x y z
N MET A 1 -45.88 -38.27 -40.35
CA MET A 1 -46.96 -37.92 -39.41
C MET A 1 -46.35 -37.01 -38.37
N GLU A 2 -46.66 -35.73 -38.20
CA GLU A 2 -47.59 -34.76 -38.80
C GLU A 2 -47.16 -33.46 -38.07
N GLU A 3 -46.44 -32.57 -38.72
CA GLU A 3 -46.93 -31.28 -39.24
C GLU A 3 -47.28 -30.21 -38.17
N ARG A 4 -46.69 -29.00 -38.33
CA ARG A 4 -47.19 -27.62 -38.06
C ARG A 4 -46.45 -26.72 -37.04
N GLU A 5 -45.76 -25.71 -37.58
CA GLU A 5 -45.70 -24.31 -37.09
C GLU A 5 -47.05 -23.58 -37.39
N PRO A 6 -47.24 -22.23 -37.25
CA PRO A 6 -46.56 -21.15 -36.48
C PRO A 6 -47.56 -20.27 -35.67
N GLY A 7 -47.10 -19.22 -34.98
CA GLY A 7 -48.03 -18.18 -34.46
C GLY A 7 -47.39 -16.96 -33.80
N LYS A 8 -47.57 -15.79 -34.45
CA LYS A 8 -47.13 -14.43 -34.09
C LYS A 8 -47.81 -13.85 -32.83
N GLY A 9 -47.17 -12.85 -32.21
CA GLY A 9 -47.86 -11.86 -31.36
C GLY A 9 -46.95 -10.94 -30.54
N GLU A 10 -46.62 -9.77 -31.09
CA GLU A 10 -46.32 -8.52 -30.37
C GLU A 10 -47.54 -7.57 -30.53
N PRO A 11 -47.64 -6.38 -29.90
CA PRO A 11 -47.01 -5.82 -28.70
C PRO A 11 -48.07 -5.16 -27.77
N SER A 12 -47.67 -4.51 -26.67
CA SER A 12 -48.52 -3.54 -25.96
C SER A 12 -47.67 -2.40 -25.38
N GLU A 13 -48.26 -1.22 -25.40
CA GLU A 13 -47.65 0.10 -25.47
C GLU A 13 -48.05 0.91 -24.20
N LEU A 14 -47.34 2.03 -23.95
CA LEU A 14 -47.82 3.24 -23.20
C LEU A 14 -47.91 3.15 -21.65
N GLN A 15 -47.64 4.16 -20.82
CA GLN A 15 -47.12 5.53 -20.93
C GLN A 15 -46.96 6.14 -19.51
N ASN A 16 -46.17 7.21 -19.43
CA ASN A 16 -46.33 8.43 -18.59
C ASN A 16 -45.80 8.55 -17.15
N GLY A 17 -44.91 9.56 -17.02
CA GLY A 17 -44.92 10.66 -16.03
C GLY A 17 -44.48 10.31 -14.61
N SER A 18 -43.67 11.08 -13.87
CA SER A 18 -43.55 12.54 -13.82
C SER A 18 -42.32 12.91 -12.97
N GLU A 19 -41.58 13.93 -13.39
CA GLU A 19 -40.67 14.75 -12.55
C GLU A 19 -41.45 15.99 -12.03
N PRO A 20 -40.89 16.95 -11.26
CA PRO A 20 -39.73 16.93 -10.35
C PRO A 20 -40.03 17.66 -9.01
N ALA A 21 -39.07 17.69 -8.07
CA ALA A 21 -38.97 18.78 -7.09
C ALA A 21 -37.51 19.04 -6.68
N SER A 22 -37.11 20.28 -6.91
CA SER A 22 -35.86 20.95 -6.55
C SER A 22 -35.77 21.24 -5.05
N ASP A 23 -34.55 21.32 -4.52
CA ASP A 23 -34.22 22.43 -3.62
C ASP A 23 -32.73 22.77 -3.69
N ALA A 24 -32.48 24.08 -3.82
CA ALA A 24 -31.19 24.73 -3.89
C ALA A 24 -30.83 25.32 -2.52
N ALA A 25 -29.54 25.34 -2.18
CA ALA A 25 -29.01 26.24 -1.16
C ALA A 25 -27.55 26.59 -1.50
N THR A 26 -27.17 27.80 -1.10
CA THR A 26 -26.24 28.72 -1.73
C THR A 26 -24.94 28.91 -0.93
N VAL A 27 -23.85 29.15 -1.68
CA VAL A 27 -22.75 30.12 -1.49
C VAL A 27 -22.10 30.26 -0.09
N ALA A 28 -20.78 30.04 -0.05
CA ALA A 28 -19.84 30.93 0.62
C ALA A 28 -18.42 30.80 0.03
N THR A 29 -17.91 31.92 -0.45
CA THR A 29 -16.55 32.23 -0.94
C THR A 29 -15.71 32.83 0.19
N GLU A 30 -14.45 32.43 0.33
CA GLU A 30 -13.41 33.29 0.95
C GLU A 30 -12.07 33.12 0.20
N GLU A 31 -11.60 34.24 -0.36
CA GLU A 31 -10.21 34.53 -0.71
C GLU A 31 -9.48 35.01 0.56
N GLU A 32 -8.21 34.64 0.75
CA GLU A 32 -7.11 35.63 0.83
C GLU A 32 -5.71 35.01 0.82
N ALA A 33 -4.76 35.83 0.38
CA ALA A 33 -3.40 35.56 -0.04
C ALA A 33 -2.34 35.67 1.08
N GLY A 34 -1.09 35.21 0.82
CA GLY A 34 0.05 35.58 1.68
C GLY A 34 1.39 34.85 1.49
N VAL A 35 2.07 35.09 0.36
CA VAL A 35 3.53 35.29 0.12
C VAL A 35 4.60 34.79 1.15
N GLY A 36 5.59 34.01 0.67
CA GLY A 36 7.02 34.41 0.73
C GLY A 36 8.10 33.48 1.33
N SER A 37 9.18 33.25 0.54
CA SER A 37 10.58 32.89 0.89
C SER A 37 10.92 31.38 0.99
N VAL A 38 11.44 30.69 -0.04
CA VAL A 38 12.84 30.65 -0.56
C VAL A 38 13.91 30.47 0.52
N VAL A 39 14.53 29.27 0.62
CA VAL A 39 15.99 29.01 0.65
C VAL A 39 16.23 27.51 0.35
N ASP A 40 17.03 27.24 -0.68
CA ASP A 40 17.89 26.06 -0.92
C ASP A 40 19.33 26.65 -1.05
N PRO A 41 20.49 25.95 -0.95
CA PRO A 41 20.69 24.53 -1.25
C PRO A 41 21.80 23.74 -0.51
N ASN A 42 21.81 22.42 -0.78
CA ASN A 42 22.96 21.50 -0.92
C ASN A 42 23.93 21.23 0.25
N GLN A 43 24.08 19.94 0.62
CA GLN A 43 25.35 19.20 0.44
C GLN A 43 25.22 17.69 0.77
N ASP A 44 25.52 16.87 -0.24
CA ASP A 44 25.99 15.46 -0.17
C ASP A 44 27.41 15.40 0.48
N PRO A 45 27.84 14.27 1.05
CA PRO A 45 28.60 13.31 0.23
C PRO A 45 28.44 11.82 0.57
N SER A 46 28.91 11.05 -0.41
CA SER A 46 28.89 9.62 -0.68
C SER A 46 30.12 8.84 -0.18
N SER A 47 29.99 7.51 0.00
CA SER A 47 30.97 6.44 -0.33
C SER A 47 30.50 5.07 0.24
N VAL A 48 30.08 4.05 -0.54
CA VAL A 48 30.84 3.02 -1.30
C VAL A 48 31.52 1.93 -0.44
N THR A 49 31.07 0.66 -0.58
CA THR A 49 31.92 -0.53 -0.88
C THR A 49 31.08 -1.73 -1.41
N ALA A 50 31.61 -2.40 -2.43
CA ALA A 50 31.18 -3.65 -3.08
C ALA A 50 31.42 -4.89 -2.16
N ASP A 51 30.92 -6.12 -2.38
CA ASP A 51 31.17 -6.98 -3.55
C ASP A 51 30.39 -8.34 -3.51
N GLN A 52 30.10 -8.90 -4.71
CA GLN A 52 29.94 -10.32 -5.17
C GLN A 52 29.38 -11.45 -4.25
N GLY A 53 28.56 -12.44 -4.66
CA GLY A 53 28.02 -12.91 -5.95
C GLY A 53 27.57 -14.40 -5.87
N LEU A 54 26.56 -14.76 -6.69
CA LEU A 54 26.09 -16.09 -7.18
C LEU A 54 24.94 -16.92 -6.51
N SER A 55 23.82 -16.95 -7.27
CA SER A 55 23.17 -18.13 -7.91
C SER A 55 21.91 -18.82 -7.30
N THR A 56 20.81 -18.59 -8.04
CA THR A 56 19.71 -19.51 -8.45
C THR A 56 18.60 -19.96 -7.48
N ALA A 57 17.38 -19.58 -7.89
CA ALA A 57 16.09 -20.28 -7.80
C ALA A 57 15.36 -20.36 -6.44
N ASN A 58 14.49 -19.38 -6.18
CA ASN A 58 13.05 -19.59 -5.91
C ASN A 58 12.36 -18.24 -5.71
N ALA A 59 11.59 -17.82 -6.73
CA ALA A 59 10.71 -16.66 -6.63
C ALA A 59 9.51 -17.03 -5.74
N ASN A 60 9.58 -16.65 -4.46
CA ASN A 60 8.46 -16.39 -3.53
C ASN A 60 8.89 -16.24 -2.04
N GLN A 61 10.16 -15.98 -1.72
CA GLN A 61 10.60 -15.85 -0.32
C GLN A 61 11.29 -14.53 0.09
N ASP A 62 11.60 -13.61 -0.83
CA ASP A 62 12.21 -12.31 -0.46
C ASP A 62 11.24 -11.13 -0.62
N LEU A 63 10.37 -10.97 0.37
CA LEU A 63 9.67 -9.69 0.64
C LEU A 63 9.67 -9.34 2.15
N SER A 64 10.42 -10.08 2.98
CA SER A 64 10.51 -9.89 4.44
C SER A 64 11.48 -8.79 4.89
N THR A 65 12.14 -8.07 3.99
CA THR A 65 12.88 -6.85 4.37
C THR A 65 11.94 -5.65 4.40
N VAL A 66 11.27 -5.49 5.55
CA VAL A 66 10.85 -4.18 6.03
C VAL A 66 12.11 -3.49 6.55
N ASN A 67 12.82 -2.77 5.67
CA ASN A 67 13.81 -1.80 6.15
C ASN A 67 13.05 -0.71 6.91
N SER A 68 13.17 -0.74 8.24
CA SER A 68 12.83 0.35 9.15
C SER A 68 13.90 1.45 9.08
N ASP A 69 14.13 2.00 7.88
CA ASP A 69 14.94 3.21 7.74
C ASP A 69 14.03 4.43 7.86
N GLN A 70 13.65 4.78 9.09
CA GLN A 70 13.41 6.16 9.54
C GLN A 70 13.27 6.25 11.08
N ASP A 71 14.09 7.13 11.66
CA ASP A 71 14.04 7.59 13.06
C ASP A 71 12.62 8.02 13.47
N PRO A 72 12.07 7.53 14.59
CA PRO A 72 10.82 8.07 15.13
C PRO A 72 11.14 9.29 16.00
N SER A 73 11.36 10.46 15.40
CA SER A 73 11.24 11.73 16.14
C SER A 73 11.17 12.94 15.22
N THR A 74 9.98 13.50 15.05
CA THR A 74 9.71 14.94 15.21
C THR A 74 8.20 15.19 15.18
N ALA A 75 7.55 15.13 16.34
CA ALA A 75 6.35 15.90 16.62
C ALA A 75 6.32 16.17 18.12
N ASN A 76 6.65 17.40 18.51
CA ASN A 76 6.56 17.85 19.89
C ASN A 76 5.08 18.16 20.21
N PRO A 77 4.54 17.73 21.36
CA PRO A 77 3.11 17.80 21.65
C PRO A 77 2.74 19.12 22.35
N GLY A 78 1.59 19.67 21.97
CA GLY A 78 0.87 20.64 22.78
C GLY A 78 -0.34 19.99 23.42
N LEU A 79 -0.32 19.87 24.75
CA LEU A 79 -1.44 19.96 25.73
C LEU A 79 -1.35 18.94 26.90
N SER A 80 -0.57 19.32 27.92
CA SER A 80 -0.94 19.49 29.34
C SER A 80 -1.87 18.49 30.08
N ASN A 81 -1.25 17.88 31.10
CA ASN A 81 -1.72 17.55 32.47
C ASN A 81 -2.41 16.21 32.76
N GLY A 82 -1.56 15.26 33.15
CA GLY A 82 -1.83 14.17 34.11
C GLY A 82 -0.51 13.53 34.51
N GLU A 83 -0.03 13.80 35.73
CA GLU A 83 1.18 13.18 36.27
C GLU A 83 1.00 11.65 36.36
N GLY A 84 1.94 10.88 35.77
CA GLY A 84 2.24 9.53 36.24
C GLY A 84 2.10 8.34 35.29
N SER A 85 2.72 8.36 34.11
CA SER A 85 3.40 7.18 33.54
C SER A 85 4.40 7.66 32.49
N ARG A 86 5.70 7.63 32.81
CA ARG A 86 6.76 8.00 31.86
C ARG A 86 6.99 6.81 30.94
N THR A 87 6.63 6.94 29.67
CA THR A 87 7.00 5.99 28.61
C THR A 87 8.47 6.17 28.26
N PHE A 88 9.19 5.06 28.09
CA PHE A 88 10.63 5.05 27.77
C PHE A 88 10.81 4.69 26.30
N THR A 89 11.58 5.51 25.58
CA THR A 89 11.97 5.21 24.21
C THR A 89 13.02 4.10 24.18
N MET A 90 13.10 3.37 23.06
CA MET A 90 14.09 2.30 22.89
C MET A 90 15.53 2.82 23.02
N ARG A 91 15.77 4.09 22.66
CA ARG A 91 17.05 4.80 22.87
C ARG A 91 17.36 5.03 24.36
N GLU A 92 16.38 5.39 25.17
CA GLU A 92 16.55 5.57 26.62
C GLU A 92 16.86 4.24 27.32
N LEU A 93 16.16 3.16 26.95
CA LEU A 93 16.40 1.82 27.51
C LEU A 93 17.80 1.28 27.17
N LEU A 94 18.31 1.56 25.95
CA LEU A 94 19.67 1.19 25.54
C LEU A 94 20.76 1.94 26.32
N ASN A 95 20.51 3.21 26.64
CA ASN A 95 21.43 4.00 27.46
C ASN A 95 21.44 3.50 28.91
N GLU A 96 20.29 3.13 29.48
CA GLU A 96 20.21 2.55 30.83
C GLU A 96 20.86 1.17 30.91
N LEU A 97 20.73 0.32 29.88
CA LEU A 97 21.40 -0.99 29.82
C LEU A 97 22.93 -0.83 29.83
N LYS A 98 23.46 0.13 29.06
CA LYS A 98 24.90 0.48 29.06
C LYS A 98 25.40 0.98 30.41
N GLU A 99 24.57 1.71 31.15
CA GLU A 99 24.91 2.18 32.50
C GLU A 99 24.79 1.05 33.55
N GLY A 100 23.86 0.11 33.36
CA GLY A 100 23.74 -1.11 34.17
C GLY A 100 24.92 -2.07 34.00
N GLU A 101 25.44 -2.23 32.78
CA GLU A 101 26.65 -3.01 32.49
C GLU A 101 27.94 -2.38 33.06
N LYS A 102 27.98 -1.05 33.23
CA LYS A 102 29.09 -0.38 33.93
C LYS A 102 29.02 -0.57 35.45
N ARG A 103 27.82 -0.56 36.05
CA ARG A 103 27.63 -0.78 37.49
C ARG A 103 27.94 -2.21 37.94
N SER A 104 27.71 -3.21 37.08
CA SER A 104 28.05 -4.60 37.39
C SER A 104 29.56 -4.91 37.38
N VAL A 105 30.40 -3.99 36.86
CA VAL A 105 31.87 -4.08 36.93
C VAL A 105 32.41 -3.43 38.22
N GLU A 106 31.65 -2.55 38.88
CA GLU A 106 32.09 -1.82 40.07
C GLU A 106 31.57 -2.39 41.41
N GLU A 107 30.55 -3.25 41.43
CA GLU A 107 29.98 -3.85 42.67
C GLU A 107 30.50 -5.28 42.98
N GLY A 108 31.67 -5.65 42.46
CA GLY A 108 32.36 -6.91 42.78
C GLY A 108 33.06 -6.96 44.14
N SER A 109 32.76 -6.06 45.10
CA SER A 109 33.39 -6.08 46.43
C SER A 109 32.63 -5.25 47.47
N ALA A 110 31.58 -5.82 48.09
CA ALA A 110 31.29 -5.72 49.53
C ALA A 110 29.89 -6.22 49.90
N GLY A 111 29.81 -7.13 50.89
CA GLY A 111 28.83 -6.99 51.98
C GLY A 111 27.56 -7.84 51.92
N ALA A 112 27.66 -9.06 52.44
CA ALA A 112 26.54 -9.88 52.88
C ALA A 112 25.85 -9.32 54.16
N ASN A 113 24.61 -9.78 54.36
CA ASN A 113 23.78 -9.80 55.58
C ASN A 113 22.95 -8.54 55.93
N ARG A 114 21.61 -8.67 55.86
CA ARG A 114 20.75 -8.85 57.06
C ARG A 114 19.27 -9.05 56.68
N ALA A 115 18.69 -10.10 57.26
CA ALA A 115 17.25 -10.30 57.40
C ALA A 115 16.79 -9.77 58.78
N SER A 116 15.55 -9.29 58.87
CA SER A 116 14.72 -9.39 60.08
C SER A 116 13.26 -8.99 59.84
N ASP A 117 12.39 -9.90 60.26
CA ASP A 117 10.95 -9.89 60.58
C ASP A 117 10.25 -8.57 60.95
N ALA A 118 8.97 -8.46 60.55
CA ALA A 118 7.88 -7.99 61.41
C ALA A 118 6.51 -8.51 60.92
N ALA A 119 5.68 -8.94 61.87
CA ALA A 119 4.45 -9.71 61.69
C ALA A 119 3.15 -8.88 61.73
N ILE A 120 2.15 -9.38 60.98
CA ILE A 120 0.69 -9.54 61.26
C ILE A 120 -0.07 -8.44 62.04
N ASP A 121 -1.11 -7.88 61.41
CA ASP A 121 -2.44 -7.72 62.01
C ASP A 121 -3.54 -7.81 60.93
N GLY A 122 -4.65 -8.47 61.23
CA GLY A 122 -5.72 -8.80 60.30
C GLY A 122 -7.07 -8.24 60.73
N SER A 123 -7.93 -7.94 59.75
CA SER A 123 -9.37 -7.80 59.97
C SER A 123 -10.15 -8.21 58.72
N ARG A 124 -11.14 -9.08 58.93
CA ARG A 124 -12.04 -9.68 57.95
C ARG A 124 -13.25 -8.78 57.70
N THR A 125 -13.72 -8.72 56.45
CA THR A 125 -15.05 -9.16 55.95
C THR A 125 -15.53 -8.24 54.83
N ASP A 126 -15.49 -8.71 53.58
CA ASP A 126 -16.64 -8.59 52.67
C ASP A 126 -16.52 -9.67 51.57
N ALA A 127 -17.18 -10.80 51.79
CA ALA A 127 -17.23 -11.92 50.88
C ALA A 127 -18.53 -11.83 50.09
N GLY A 128 -18.48 -11.19 48.91
CA GLY A 128 -19.66 -11.07 48.06
C GLY A 128 -19.43 -10.65 46.61
N LEU A 129 -18.30 -10.02 46.29
CA LEU A 129 -18.01 -9.51 44.93
C LEU A 129 -16.66 -9.98 44.34
N SER A 130 -15.88 -10.77 45.08
CA SER A 130 -14.48 -11.14 44.73
C SER A 130 -14.34 -12.18 43.60
N TYR A 131 -15.36 -13.02 43.39
CA TYR A 131 -15.19 -14.22 42.56
C TYR A 131 -14.94 -13.98 41.06
N ASN A 132 -15.36 -12.83 40.51
CA ASN A 132 -15.10 -12.46 39.11
C ASN A 132 -13.83 -11.62 38.93
N HIS A 133 -13.44 -10.85 39.95
CA HIS A 133 -12.24 -10.01 39.87
C HIS A 133 -10.98 -10.85 40.10
N ASP A 134 -11.02 -11.83 41.01
CA ASP A 134 -9.89 -12.73 41.26
C ASP A 134 -9.62 -13.67 40.08
N THR A 135 -10.66 -14.16 39.41
CA THR A 135 -10.51 -15.04 38.22
C THR A 135 -9.95 -14.29 37.01
N LEU A 136 -10.42 -13.06 36.75
CA LEU A 136 -9.85 -12.24 35.67
C LEU A 136 -8.41 -11.85 35.97
N HIS A 137 -8.09 -11.45 37.21
CA HIS A 137 -6.73 -11.07 37.59
C HIS A 137 -5.77 -12.27 37.50
N GLN A 138 -6.22 -13.46 37.89
CA GLN A 138 -5.47 -14.71 37.76
C GLN A 138 -5.30 -15.13 36.29
N GLN A 139 -6.29 -14.90 35.43
CA GLN A 139 -6.16 -15.12 33.98
C GLN A 139 -5.16 -14.15 33.33
N TYR A 140 -5.18 -12.86 33.68
CA TYR A 140 -4.20 -11.89 33.18
C TYR A 140 -2.78 -12.22 33.64
N ALA A 141 -2.60 -12.57 34.92
CA ALA A 141 -1.30 -13.02 35.44
C ALA A 141 -0.76 -14.22 34.66
N ASN A 142 -1.58 -15.26 34.46
CA ASN A 142 -1.18 -16.46 33.71
C ASN A 142 -0.83 -16.16 32.23
N GLN A 143 -1.53 -15.22 31.59
CA GLN A 143 -1.21 -14.79 30.21
C GLN A 143 0.11 -14.02 30.15
N HIS A 144 0.39 -13.18 31.16
CA HIS A 144 1.64 -12.41 31.24
C HIS A 144 2.83 -13.34 31.48
N ASP A 145 2.66 -14.36 32.32
CA ASP A 145 3.64 -15.41 32.56
C ASP A 145 3.95 -16.18 31.27
N THR A 146 2.93 -16.55 30.50
CA THR A 146 3.10 -17.26 29.22
C THR A 146 3.92 -16.44 28.22
N ALA A 147 3.61 -15.14 28.07
CA ALA A 147 4.36 -14.26 27.16
C ALA A 147 5.82 -14.08 27.62
N MET A 148 6.07 -13.96 28.92
CA MET A 148 7.41 -13.87 29.48
C MET A 148 8.21 -15.17 29.28
N ASP A 149 7.59 -16.31 29.50
CA ASP A 149 8.22 -17.62 29.29
C ASP A 149 8.65 -17.81 27.84
N LEU A 150 7.80 -17.43 26.87
CA LEU A 150 8.17 -17.47 25.45
C LEU A 150 9.40 -16.59 25.18
N ILE A 151 9.39 -15.33 25.62
CA ILE A 151 10.48 -14.37 25.40
C ILE A 151 11.80 -14.84 26.02
N ASN A 152 11.75 -15.44 27.21
CA ASN A 152 12.95 -15.94 27.91
C ASN A 152 13.59 -17.14 27.21
N ASN A 153 12.81 -17.91 26.45
CA ASN A 153 13.29 -19.11 25.75
C ASN A 153 13.76 -18.82 24.31
N VAL A 154 13.65 -17.59 23.81
CA VAL A 154 14.21 -17.23 22.51
C VAL A 154 15.73 -17.14 22.61
N THR A 155 16.43 -17.83 21.71
CA THR A 155 17.89 -17.70 21.53
C THR A 155 18.19 -17.14 20.15
N GLY A 156 18.79 -15.95 20.09
CA GLY A 156 19.22 -15.35 18.83
C GLY A 156 20.29 -16.19 18.11
N VAL A 157 20.22 -16.20 16.78
CA VAL A 157 21.07 -17.02 15.90
C VAL A 157 22.55 -16.62 16.00
N ASP A 158 22.82 -15.32 16.13
CA ASP A 158 24.15 -14.73 16.22
C ASP A 158 24.31 -13.91 17.52
N GLU A 159 25.49 -13.31 17.71
CA GLU A 159 25.77 -12.49 18.89
C GLU A 159 24.90 -11.23 18.94
N GLU A 160 24.60 -10.65 17.78
CA GLU A 160 23.72 -9.50 17.67
C GLU A 160 22.29 -9.86 18.09
N GLY A 161 21.75 -10.97 17.59
CA GLY A 161 20.44 -11.51 17.94
C GLY A 161 20.34 -11.90 19.40
N ARG A 162 21.38 -12.49 19.99
CA ARG A 162 21.42 -12.73 21.45
C ARG A 162 21.40 -11.42 22.23
N SER A 163 22.09 -10.39 21.75
CA SER A 163 22.12 -9.07 22.39
C SER A 163 20.78 -8.35 22.27
N ARG A 164 20.16 -8.36 21.08
CA ARG A 164 18.79 -7.91 20.85
C ARG A 164 17.81 -8.63 21.79
N GLN A 165 17.92 -9.95 21.93
CA GLN A 165 17.03 -10.69 22.81
C GLN A 165 17.14 -10.27 24.27
N ARG A 166 18.36 -10.04 24.80
CA ARG A 166 18.53 -9.56 26.18
C ARG A 166 17.79 -8.24 26.41
N ILE A 167 17.85 -7.34 25.43
CA ILE A 167 17.17 -6.05 25.47
C ILE A 167 15.65 -6.24 25.41
N LEU A 168 15.16 -7.10 24.51
CA LEU A 168 13.73 -7.43 24.38
C LEU A 168 13.18 -8.05 25.67
N THR A 169 13.90 -8.99 26.28
CA THR A 169 13.55 -9.58 27.57
C THR A 169 13.49 -8.53 28.68
N PHE A 170 14.45 -7.61 28.73
CA PHE A 170 14.43 -6.52 29.70
C PHE A 170 13.22 -5.60 29.50
N ALA A 171 12.93 -5.19 28.26
CA ALA A 171 11.77 -4.36 27.93
C ALA A 171 10.45 -5.06 28.29
N ALA A 172 10.30 -6.34 27.96
CA ALA A 172 9.11 -7.14 28.29
C ALA A 172 8.83 -7.16 29.80
N LYS A 173 9.86 -7.36 30.63
CA LYS A 173 9.71 -7.29 32.11
C LYS A 173 9.19 -5.92 32.56
N ARG A 174 9.68 -4.85 31.96
CA ARG A 174 9.24 -3.49 32.30
C ARG A 174 7.79 -3.25 31.93
N TYR A 175 7.36 -3.70 30.76
CA TYR A 175 5.95 -3.59 30.35
C TYR A 175 5.04 -4.48 31.19
N ALA A 176 5.47 -5.69 31.55
CA ALA A 176 4.74 -6.55 32.49
C ALA A 176 4.51 -5.85 33.84
N THR A 177 5.56 -5.29 34.44
CA THR A 177 5.45 -4.52 35.69
C THR A 177 4.61 -3.25 35.54
N ALA A 178 4.67 -2.57 34.38
CA ALA A 178 3.83 -1.39 34.12
C ALA A 178 2.35 -1.77 34.12
N ILE A 179 1.99 -2.88 33.49
CA ILE A 179 0.62 -3.38 33.43
C ILE A 179 0.14 -3.90 34.79
N GLU A 180 1.00 -4.56 35.58
CA GLU A 180 0.66 -4.94 36.97
C GLU A 180 0.29 -3.72 37.81
N ARG A 181 0.97 -2.60 37.62
CA ARG A 181 0.71 -1.33 38.34
C ARG A 181 -0.50 -0.59 37.78
N ASN A 182 -0.68 -0.64 36.46
CA ASN A 182 -1.77 0.00 35.76
C ASN A 182 -2.30 -0.91 34.64
N PRO A 183 -3.32 -1.75 34.92
CA PRO A 183 -3.93 -2.61 33.90
C PRO A 183 -4.62 -1.85 32.76
N GLY A 184 -4.81 -0.53 32.88
CA GLY A 184 -5.35 0.33 31.82
C GLY A 184 -4.29 0.96 30.91
N ASP A 185 -3.01 0.65 31.10
CA ASP A 185 -1.91 1.20 30.30
C ASP A 185 -1.85 0.54 28.91
N TYR A 186 -2.65 1.07 27.98
CA TYR A 186 -2.71 0.55 26.61
C TYR A 186 -1.37 0.67 25.87
N ASP A 187 -0.55 1.68 26.20
CA ASP A 187 0.78 1.88 25.60
C ASP A 187 1.73 0.76 26.04
N ALA A 188 1.66 0.32 27.30
CA ALA A 188 2.42 -0.83 27.76
C ALA A 188 2.02 -2.13 27.04
N TYR A 189 0.73 -2.37 26.82
CA TYR A 189 0.26 -3.51 26.01
C TYR A 189 0.73 -3.43 24.57
N TYR A 190 0.57 -2.27 23.91
CA TYR A 190 1.02 -2.04 22.53
C TYR A 190 2.53 -2.28 22.37
N ASN A 191 3.35 -1.69 23.23
CA ASN A 191 4.80 -1.85 23.15
C ASN A 191 5.26 -3.26 23.51
N TRP A 192 4.57 -3.96 24.41
CA TRP A 192 4.88 -5.37 24.67
C TRP A 192 4.54 -6.26 23.46
N ALA A 193 3.46 -5.96 22.74
CA ALA A 193 3.13 -6.63 21.49
C ALA A 193 4.24 -6.48 20.44
N LEU A 194 4.81 -5.28 20.30
CA LEU A 194 5.98 -5.03 19.45
C LEU A 194 7.19 -5.87 19.87
N VAL A 195 7.49 -5.91 21.17
CA VAL A 195 8.59 -6.74 21.71
C VAL A 195 8.40 -8.22 21.40
N LEU A 196 7.17 -8.72 21.45
CA LEU A 196 6.84 -10.09 21.09
C LEU A 196 7.03 -10.37 19.60
N GLN A 197 6.61 -9.45 18.72
CA GLN A 197 6.87 -9.57 17.27
C GLN A 197 8.37 -9.59 16.96
N GLU A 198 9.14 -8.67 17.55
CA GLU A 198 10.59 -8.66 17.30
C GLU A 198 11.30 -9.87 17.90
N SER A 199 10.82 -10.38 19.03
CA SER A 199 11.30 -11.66 19.56
C SER A 199 10.97 -12.80 18.59
N ALA A 200 9.82 -12.77 17.93
CA ALA A 200 9.41 -13.78 16.95
C ALA A 200 10.29 -13.78 15.69
N ASP A 201 10.76 -12.61 15.26
CA ASP A 201 11.70 -12.47 14.14
C ASP A 201 13.14 -12.87 14.52
N ASN A 202 13.45 -12.83 15.81
CA ASN A 202 14.74 -13.28 16.34
C ASN A 202 14.81 -14.80 16.60
N VAL A 203 13.71 -15.54 16.43
CA VAL A 203 13.67 -17.00 16.55
C VAL A 203 14.42 -17.65 15.38
N SER A 204 15.32 -18.58 15.70
CA SER A 204 16.00 -19.40 14.68
C SER A 204 14.98 -20.23 13.87
N PRO A 205 15.10 -20.32 12.53
CA PRO A 205 14.24 -21.18 11.71
C PRO A 205 14.24 -22.66 12.14
N ASP A 206 15.34 -23.11 12.73
CA ASP A 206 15.52 -24.50 13.19
C ASP A 206 15.01 -24.73 14.63
N SER A 207 14.56 -23.67 15.33
CA SER A 207 14.07 -23.79 16.69
C SER A 207 12.65 -24.34 16.72
N GLY A 208 12.45 -25.44 17.43
CA GLY A 208 11.11 -26.02 17.67
C GLY A 208 10.34 -25.34 18.81
N SER A 209 11.01 -24.58 19.70
CA SER A 209 10.39 -23.89 20.84
C SER A 209 11.28 -22.76 21.37
N PRO A 210 10.74 -21.55 21.63
CA PRO A 210 9.38 -21.13 21.32
C PRO A 210 9.19 -21.04 19.80
N SER A 211 8.00 -21.35 19.32
CA SER A 211 7.70 -21.17 17.89
C SER A 211 7.44 -19.69 17.59
N LYS A 212 7.84 -19.25 16.40
CA LYS A 212 7.51 -17.91 15.88
C LYS A 212 5.99 -17.62 15.98
N ASP A 213 5.16 -18.62 15.66
CA ASP A 213 3.70 -18.52 15.74
C ASP A 213 3.18 -18.28 17.16
N ALA A 214 3.76 -18.93 18.18
CA ALA A 214 3.35 -18.72 19.58
C ALA A 214 3.62 -17.29 20.06
N LEU A 215 4.78 -16.73 19.71
CA LEU A 215 5.12 -15.33 20.01
C LEU A 215 4.19 -14.35 19.30
N LEU A 216 3.88 -14.60 18.01
CA LEU A 216 2.94 -13.77 17.25
C LEU A 216 1.51 -13.89 17.76
N GLU A 217 1.09 -15.05 18.26
CA GLU A 217 -0.22 -15.21 18.90
C GLU A 217 -0.32 -14.38 20.18
N GLU A 218 0.68 -14.41 21.04
CA GLU A 218 0.72 -13.56 22.23
C GLU A 218 0.77 -12.07 21.85
N ALA A 219 1.53 -11.70 20.81
CA ALA A 219 1.52 -10.33 20.30
C ALA A 219 0.11 -9.89 19.87
N CYS A 220 -0.62 -10.76 19.17
CA CYS A 220 -2.01 -10.50 18.79
C CYS A 220 -2.91 -10.24 20.00
N LYS A 221 -2.77 -11.01 21.09
CA LYS A 221 -3.54 -10.80 22.34
C LYS A 221 -3.23 -9.46 22.98
N LYS A 222 -1.95 -9.06 22.99
CA LYS A 222 -1.54 -7.75 23.53
C LYS A 222 -2.05 -6.59 22.68
N TYR A 223 -2.06 -6.71 21.35
CA TYR A 223 -2.67 -5.72 20.48
C TYR A 223 -4.18 -5.63 20.66
N ASP A 224 -4.88 -6.77 20.76
CA ASP A 224 -6.32 -6.80 21.03
C ASP A 224 -6.63 -6.01 22.31
N GLU A 225 -5.89 -6.27 23.39
CA GLU A 225 -6.06 -5.55 24.65
C GLU A 225 -5.72 -4.05 24.55
N ALA A 226 -4.64 -3.69 23.86
CA ALA A 226 -4.29 -2.29 23.60
C ALA A 226 -5.41 -1.55 22.83
N THR A 227 -5.99 -2.18 21.81
CA THR A 227 -7.09 -1.60 21.02
C THR A 227 -8.42 -1.59 21.77
N ARG A 228 -8.65 -2.53 22.70
CA ARG A 228 -9.81 -2.54 23.60
C ARG A 228 -9.76 -1.34 24.56
N LEU A 229 -8.58 -1.05 25.09
CA LEU A 229 -8.34 0.08 25.99
C LEU A 229 -8.28 1.43 25.24
N CYS A 230 -7.73 1.45 24.02
CA CYS A 230 -7.66 2.63 23.16
C CYS A 230 -8.13 2.31 21.72
N PRO A 231 -9.44 2.41 21.43
CA PRO A 231 -10.02 2.04 20.13
C PRO A 231 -9.62 2.94 18.95
N THR A 232 -8.90 4.03 19.22
CA THR A 232 -8.39 4.99 18.24
C THR A 232 -6.89 4.83 17.97
N LEU A 233 -6.23 3.86 18.61
CA LEU A 233 -4.80 3.59 18.42
C LEU A 233 -4.56 2.88 17.08
N HIS A 234 -4.51 3.66 16.00
CA HIS A 234 -4.34 3.16 14.64
C HIS A 234 -3.07 2.32 14.44
N ASP A 235 -1.96 2.69 15.10
CA ASP A 235 -0.70 1.94 15.04
C ASP A 235 -0.82 0.52 15.60
N ALA A 236 -1.64 0.33 16.64
CA ALA A 236 -1.91 -1.00 17.18
C ALA A 236 -2.70 -1.84 16.17
N PHE A 237 -3.75 -1.31 15.54
CA PHE A 237 -4.47 -2.02 14.49
C PHE A 237 -3.55 -2.37 13.30
N TYR A 238 -2.70 -1.45 12.88
CA TYR A 238 -1.77 -1.66 11.77
C TYR A 238 -0.75 -2.77 12.07
N ASN A 239 -0.05 -2.70 13.21
CA ASN A 239 0.95 -3.70 13.57
C ASN A 239 0.33 -5.05 13.95
N TRP A 240 -0.89 -5.04 14.51
CA TRP A 240 -1.66 -6.26 14.71
C TRP A 240 -1.99 -6.95 13.39
N ALA A 241 -2.38 -6.19 12.37
CA ALA A 241 -2.61 -6.74 11.04
C ALA A 241 -1.35 -7.37 10.43
N ILE A 242 -0.17 -6.79 10.67
CA ILE A 242 1.13 -7.38 10.28
C ILE A 242 1.33 -8.72 11.01
N ALA A 243 1.17 -8.76 12.33
CA ALA A 243 1.33 -9.99 13.11
C ALA A 243 0.41 -11.11 12.60
N ILE A 244 -0.86 -10.79 12.34
CA ILE A 244 -1.84 -11.74 11.80
C ILE A 244 -1.44 -12.20 10.38
N SER A 245 -0.95 -11.27 9.54
CA SER A 245 -0.49 -11.59 8.18
C SER A 245 0.66 -12.60 8.20
N ASP A 246 1.61 -12.45 9.11
CA ASP A 246 2.73 -13.39 9.24
C ASP A 246 2.28 -14.76 9.76
N ARG A 247 1.30 -14.79 10.67
CA ARG A 247 0.63 -16.03 11.07
C ARG A 247 -0.08 -16.71 9.90
N ALA A 248 -0.78 -15.94 9.07
CA ALA A 248 -1.47 -16.47 7.90
C ALA A 248 -0.49 -17.09 6.89
N LYS A 249 0.66 -16.44 6.63
CA LYS A 249 1.72 -16.97 5.75
C LYS A 249 2.25 -18.32 6.22
N MET A 250 2.48 -18.49 7.53
CA MET A 250 2.95 -19.76 8.10
C MET A 250 1.94 -20.91 7.96
N ARG A 251 0.66 -20.60 7.85
CA ARG A 251 -0.42 -21.59 7.62
C ARG A 251 -0.64 -21.92 6.14
N GLY A 252 0.02 -21.22 5.21
CA GLY A 252 -0.04 -21.48 3.77
C GLY A 252 -1.46 -21.34 3.20
N ARG A 253 -1.92 -22.35 2.45
CA ARG A 253 -3.23 -22.34 1.77
C ARG A 253 -4.27 -23.16 2.52
N THR A 254 -4.55 -22.79 3.77
CA THR A 254 -5.53 -23.46 4.63
C THR A 254 -6.74 -22.57 4.91
N LYS A 255 -7.83 -23.17 5.44
CA LYS A 255 -9.00 -22.40 5.92
C LYS A 255 -8.67 -21.50 7.11
N GLU A 256 -7.73 -21.90 7.94
CA GLU A 256 -7.21 -21.06 9.03
C GLU A 256 -6.48 -19.83 8.46
N ALA A 257 -5.62 -20.01 7.44
CA ALA A 257 -4.97 -18.89 6.76
C ALA A 257 -6.00 -17.93 6.13
N GLU A 258 -7.07 -18.45 5.54
CA GLU A 258 -8.17 -17.64 5.00
C GLU A 258 -8.82 -16.74 6.08
N GLU A 259 -9.09 -17.29 7.27
CA GLU A 259 -9.67 -16.50 8.37
C GLU A 259 -8.67 -15.46 8.91
N LEU A 260 -7.40 -15.84 9.07
CA LEU A 260 -6.35 -14.91 9.49
C LEU A 260 -6.20 -13.77 8.48
N TRP A 261 -6.17 -14.05 7.19
CA TRP A 261 -6.13 -13.00 6.17
C TRP A 261 -7.36 -12.08 6.22
N LYS A 262 -8.56 -12.62 6.44
CA LYS A 262 -9.78 -11.82 6.65
C LYS A 262 -9.72 -10.97 7.92
N GLN A 263 -9.04 -11.44 8.96
CA GLN A 263 -8.83 -10.67 10.19
C GLN A 263 -7.80 -9.56 9.98
N ALA A 264 -6.69 -9.86 9.30
CA ALA A 264 -5.67 -8.87 8.95
C ALA A 264 -6.25 -7.74 8.09
N THR A 265 -7.08 -8.06 7.09
CA THR A 265 -7.72 -7.03 6.24
C THR A 265 -8.67 -6.13 7.02
N ARG A 266 -9.43 -6.67 7.99
CA ARG A 266 -10.28 -5.87 8.91
C ARG A 266 -9.44 -4.91 9.77
N ASN A 267 -8.30 -5.37 10.27
CA ASN A 267 -7.41 -4.54 11.10
C ASN A 267 -6.70 -3.45 10.26
N TYR A 268 -6.22 -3.78 9.06
CA TYR A 268 -5.70 -2.76 8.13
C TYR A 268 -6.77 -1.74 7.75
N GLU A 269 -7.99 -2.18 7.47
CA GLU A 269 -9.13 -1.29 7.20
C GLU A 269 -9.35 -0.34 8.38
N LYS A 270 -9.38 -0.86 9.61
CA LYS A 270 -9.58 -0.04 10.81
C LYS A 270 -8.44 0.97 11.01
N ALA A 271 -7.19 0.55 10.79
CA ALA A 271 -6.03 1.44 10.85
C ALA A 271 -6.13 2.59 9.83
N VAL A 272 -6.51 2.29 8.58
CA VAL A 272 -6.70 3.30 7.53
C VAL A 272 -7.90 4.20 7.80
N GLN A 273 -8.98 3.69 8.39
CA GLN A 273 -10.13 4.53 8.80
C GLN A 273 -9.74 5.55 9.87
N LEU A 274 -8.86 5.17 10.80
CA LEU A 274 -8.37 6.04 11.86
C LEU A 274 -7.27 7.00 11.37
N ASN A 275 -6.44 6.56 10.43
CA ASN A 275 -5.40 7.36 9.77
C ASN A 275 -5.38 7.11 8.26
N TRP A 276 -6.14 7.93 7.53
CA TRP A 276 -6.35 7.77 6.10
C TRP A 276 -5.12 8.15 5.25
N ASN A 277 -4.17 8.89 5.82
CA ASN A 277 -3.02 9.44 5.10
C ASN A 277 -1.76 8.56 5.23
N SER A 278 -1.91 7.23 5.15
CA SER A 278 -0.80 6.27 5.22
C SER A 278 -0.69 5.42 3.94
N PRO A 279 0.21 5.79 3.01
CA PRO A 279 0.49 4.98 1.82
C PRO A 279 0.90 3.55 2.19
N GLN A 280 1.71 3.38 3.24
CA GLN A 280 2.23 2.10 3.71
C GLN A 280 1.09 1.19 4.20
N ALA A 281 0.15 1.73 4.99
CA ALA A 281 -1.01 0.97 5.45
C ALA A 281 -1.92 0.53 4.29
N LEU A 282 -2.18 1.42 3.33
CA LEU A 282 -2.94 1.09 2.12
C LEU A 282 -2.26 0.02 1.27
N ASN A 283 -0.93 0.12 1.08
CA ASN A 283 -0.17 -0.89 0.34
C ASN A 283 -0.21 -2.26 1.04
N ASN A 284 -0.03 -2.30 2.37
CA ASN A 284 -0.05 -3.56 3.11
C ASN A 284 -1.45 -4.17 3.18
N TRP A 285 -2.50 -3.34 3.22
CA TRP A 285 -3.88 -3.79 3.04
C TRP A 285 -4.08 -4.43 1.66
N GLY A 286 -3.59 -3.78 0.60
CA GLY A 286 -3.61 -4.32 -0.76
C GLY A 286 -2.91 -5.68 -0.88
N LEU A 287 -1.74 -5.83 -0.23
CA LEU A 287 -0.99 -7.10 -0.19
C LEU A 287 -1.76 -8.19 0.56
N ALA A 288 -2.36 -7.89 1.70
CA ALA A 288 -3.17 -8.85 2.44
C ALA A 288 -4.40 -9.31 1.63
N LEU A 289 -5.03 -8.41 0.89
CA LEU A 289 -6.12 -8.75 -0.04
C LEU A 289 -5.62 -9.60 -1.21
N GLN A 290 -4.43 -9.32 -1.76
CA GLN A 290 -3.82 -10.13 -2.81
C GLN A 290 -3.57 -11.58 -2.33
N GLU A 291 -3.00 -11.76 -1.13
CA GLU A 291 -2.77 -13.08 -0.54
C GLU A 291 -4.10 -13.80 -0.25
N LEU A 292 -5.10 -13.10 0.31
CA LEU A 292 -6.44 -13.65 0.51
C LEU A 292 -7.04 -14.12 -0.82
N SER A 293 -6.91 -13.32 -1.88
CA SER A 293 -7.44 -13.62 -3.21
C SER A 293 -6.84 -14.90 -3.83
N ALA A 294 -5.62 -15.26 -3.44
CA ALA A 294 -4.93 -16.44 -3.95
C ALA A 294 -5.47 -17.75 -3.36
N ILE A 295 -6.21 -17.69 -2.23
CA ILE A 295 -6.68 -18.88 -1.50
C ILE A 295 -8.20 -18.97 -1.35
N VAL A 296 -8.94 -17.88 -1.59
CA VAL A 296 -10.42 -17.89 -1.58
C VAL A 296 -11.03 -18.52 -2.84
N PRO A 297 -12.31 -18.95 -2.78
CA PRO A 297 -13.03 -19.41 -3.96
C PRO A 297 -13.10 -18.35 -5.07
N VAL A 298 -13.12 -18.80 -6.33
CA VAL A 298 -13.14 -17.94 -7.54
C VAL A 298 -14.27 -16.90 -7.52
N ARG A 299 -15.42 -17.21 -6.90
CA ARG A 299 -16.56 -16.29 -6.79
C ARG A 299 -16.24 -15.04 -5.98
N GLU A 300 -15.41 -15.15 -4.95
CA GLU A 300 -15.02 -14.05 -4.06
C GLU A 300 -13.77 -13.33 -4.58
N LYS A 301 -12.90 -14.06 -5.28
CA LYS A 301 -11.60 -13.57 -5.78
C LYS A 301 -11.70 -12.24 -6.53
N GLN A 302 -12.65 -12.11 -7.45
CA GLN A 302 -12.79 -10.92 -8.29
C GLN A 302 -13.02 -9.64 -7.48
N THR A 303 -13.92 -9.69 -6.49
CA THR A 303 -14.21 -8.53 -5.63
C THR A 303 -13.01 -8.16 -4.76
N ILE A 304 -12.31 -9.17 -4.24
CA ILE A 304 -11.11 -8.98 -3.40
C ILE A 304 -9.98 -8.35 -4.22
N VAL A 305 -9.72 -8.85 -5.44
CA VAL A 305 -8.69 -8.31 -6.34
C VAL A 305 -9.00 -6.85 -6.72
N LYS A 306 -10.26 -6.52 -7.06
CA LYS A 306 -10.67 -5.13 -7.34
C LYS A 306 -10.43 -4.21 -6.13
N THR A 307 -10.69 -4.71 -4.93
CA THR A 307 -10.42 -3.96 -3.70
C THR A 307 -8.91 -3.76 -3.51
N ALA A 308 -8.08 -4.78 -3.74
CA ALA A 308 -6.62 -4.68 -3.66
C ALA A 308 -6.08 -3.62 -4.63
N ILE A 309 -6.53 -3.64 -5.89
CA ILE A 309 -6.19 -2.64 -6.92
C ILE A 309 -6.52 -1.22 -6.43
N SER A 310 -7.72 -1.02 -5.87
CA SER A 310 -8.13 0.27 -5.31
C SER A 310 -7.22 0.73 -4.17
N LYS A 311 -6.77 -0.17 -3.28
CA LYS A 311 -5.86 0.20 -2.19
C LYS A 311 -4.45 0.56 -2.68
N PHE A 312 -3.90 -0.17 -3.64
CA PHE A 312 -2.62 0.21 -4.23
C PHE A 312 -2.71 1.56 -4.96
N ARG A 313 -3.78 1.80 -5.72
CA ARG A 313 -4.01 3.11 -6.36
C ARG A 313 -4.11 4.24 -5.34
N ALA A 314 -4.85 4.03 -4.24
CA ALA A 314 -4.95 5.01 -3.17
C ALA A 314 -3.57 5.29 -2.53
N ALA A 315 -2.75 4.27 -2.31
CA ALA A 315 -1.38 4.45 -1.81
C ALA A 315 -0.53 5.30 -2.76
N ILE A 316 -0.62 5.07 -4.08
CA ILE A 316 0.08 5.86 -5.10
C ILE A 316 -0.46 7.30 -5.16
N GLN A 317 -1.76 7.51 -4.96
CA GLN A 317 -2.34 8.86 -4.94
C GLN A 317 -1.85 9.69 -3.75
N LEU A 318 -1.60 9.07 -2.59
CA LEU A 318 -1.01 9.75 -1.44
C LEU A 318 0.49 10.00 -1.62
N GLN A 319 1.20 9.05 -2.24
CA GLN A 319 2.63 9.17 -2.53
C GLN A 319 2.92 8.63 -3.94
N PHE A 320 3.00 9.54 -4.91
CA PHE A 320 3.12 9.18 -6.33
C PHE A 320 4.36 8.38 -6.68
N ASP A 321 5.46 8.56 -5.96
CA ASP A 321 6.70 7.82 -6.17
C ASP A 321 6.84 6.57 -5.28
N PHE A 322 5.74 6.11 -4.67
CA PHE A 322 5.75 4.92 -3.82
C PHE A 322 5.88 3.64 -4.66
N HIS A 323 7.11 3.39 -5.10
CA HIS A 323 7.47 2.33 -6.04
C HIS A 323 7.04 0.93 -5.61
N ARG A 324 6.92 0.64 -4.30
CA ARG A 324 6.39 -0.64 -3.80
C ARG A 324 4.92 -0.83 -4.18
N ALA A 325 4.08 0.19 -3.98
CA ALA A 325 2.67 0.14 -4.37
C ALA A 325 2.50 0.08 -5.89
N ILE A 326 3.31 0.84 -6.64
CA ILE A 326 3.35 0.79 -8.12
C ILE A 326 3.69 -0.63 -8.59
N TYR A 327 4.75 -1.22 -8.04
CA TYR A 327 5.14 -2.60 -8.37
C TYR A 327 4.05 -3.60 -8.03
N ASN A 328 3.50 -3.53 -6.82
CA ASN A 328 2.48 -4.46 -6.35
C ASN A 328 1.22 -4.38 -7.21
N LEU A 329 0.77 -3.18 -7.57
CA LEU A 329 -0.33 -2.98 -8.51
C LEU A 329 -0.05 -3.64 -9.87
N GLY A 330 1.16 -3.47 -10.40
CA GLY A 330 1.61 -4.17 -11.60
C GLY A 330 1.48 -5.70 -11.48
N THR A 331 1.90 -6.29 -10.35
CA THR A 331 1.78 -7.74 -10.12
C THR A 331 0.34 -8.22 -9.99
N VAL A 332 -0.54 -7.45 -9.35
CA VAL A 332 -1.97 -7.80 -9.21
C VAL A 332 -2.67 -7.75 -10.57
N LEU A 333 -2.37 -6.75 -11.39
CA LEU A 333 -2.91 -6.64 -12.75
C LEU A 333 -2.44 -7.81 -13.63
N TYR A 334 -1.19 -8.25 -13.49
CA TYR A 334 -0.68 -9.44 -14.17
C TYR A 334 -1.48 -10.69 -13.75
N GLY A 335 -1.65 -10.90 -12.44
CA GLY A 335 -2.41 -12.04 -11.92
C GLY A 335 -3.87 -12.03 -12.39
N LEU A 336 -4.48 -10.85 -12.45
CA LEU A 336 -5.83 -10.67 -12.97
C LEU A 336 -5.92 -10.99 -14.47
N ALA A 337 -4.91 -10.64 -15.26
CA ALA A 337 -4.83 -10.99 -16.68
C ALA A 337 -4.78 -12.51 -16.87
N GLU A 338 -3.93 -13.21 -16.13
CA GLU A 338 -3.80 -14.67 -16.14
C GLU A 338 -5.11 -15.38 -15.74
N ASP A 339 -5.77 -14.89 -14.69
CA ASP A 339 -7.06 -15.42 -14.25
C ASP A 339 -8.16 -15.22 -15.29
N THR A 340 -8.19 -14.05 -15.94
CA THR A 340 -9.18 -13.72 -16.96
C THR A 340 -8.97 -14.59 -18.20
N LEU A 341 -7.72 -14.76 -18.63
CA LEU A 341 -7.35 -15.64 -19.74
C LEU A 341 -7.74 -17.10 -19.48
N ARG A 342 -7.44 -17.62 -18.29
CA ARG A 342 -7.74 -19.01 -17.90
C ARG A 342 -9.22 -19.28 -17.69
N SER A 343 -9.98 -18.29 -17.23
CA SER A 343 -11.42 -18.46 -16.94
C SER A 343 -12.25 -18.66 -18.21
N GLY A 344 -11.75 -18.25 -19.38
CA GLY A 344 -12.40 -18.45 -20.68
C GLY A 344 -13.82 -17.90 -20.78
N ARG A 345 -14.23 -17.05 -19.82
CA ARG A 345 -15.56 -16.43 -19.82
C ARG A 345 -15.64 -15.46 -20.99
N PRO A 346 -16.79 -15.36 -21.68
CA PRO A 346 -16.99 -14.33 -22.67
C PRO A 346 -16.75 -12.98 -22.00
N ILE A 347 -15.71 -12.28 -22.43
CA ILE A 347 -15.41 -10.93 -21.97
C ILE A 347 -16.63 -10.10 -22.35
N ASN A 348 -17.37 -9.62 -21.35
CA ASN A 348 -18.47 -8.72 -21.63
C ASN A 348 -17.88 -7.42 -22.20
N ALA A 349 -18.59 -6.68 -23.05
CA ALA A 349 -18.04 -5.48 -23.69
C ALA A 349 -17.58 -4.37 -22.70
N LYS A 350 -17.88 -4.54 -21.40
CA LYS A 350 -17.49 -3.67 -20.28
C LYS A 350 -16.28 -4.17 -19.48
N GLU A 351 -15.78 -5.37 -19.72
CA GLU A 351 -14.66 -5.95 -18.98
C GLU A 351 -13.34 -5.73 -19.73
N THR A 352 -12.29 -5.34 -19.02
CA THR A 352 -10.95 -5.13 -19.57
C THR A 352 -10.38 -6.42 -20.14
N SER A 353 -9.84 -6.39 -21.36
CA SER A 353 -9.25 -7.57 -21.97
C SER A 353 -7.97 -8.01 -21.23
N PRO A 354 -7.61 -9.30 -21.27
CA PRO A 354 -6.34 -9.78 -20.73
C PRO A 354 -5.14 -9.01 -21.29
N ASP A 355 -5.14 -8.68 -22.59
CA ASP A 355 -4.04 -7.94 -23.23
C ASP A 355 -3.89 -6.52 -22.68
N GLU A 356 -4.99 -5.81 -22.41
CA GLU A 356 -4.94 -4.48 -21.79
C GLU A 356 -4.45 -4.60 -20.33
N LEU A 357 -4.86 -5.63 -19.59
CA LEU A 357 -4.36 -5.87 -18.23
C LEU A 357 -2.86 -6.18 -18.19
N TYR A 358 -2.36 -6.98 -19.15
CA TYR A 358 -0.93 -7.22 -19.33
C TYR A 358 -0.18 -5.93 -19.68
N SER A 359 -0.74 -5.11 -20.57
CA SER A 359 -0.14 -3.82 -20.92
C SER A 359 -0.08 -2.88 -19.72
N GLN A 360 -1.17 -2.77 -18.94
CA GLN A 360 -1.21 -1.98 -17.70
C GLN A 360 -0.20 -2.49 -16.68
N SER A 361 -0.12 -3.82 -16.47
CA SER A 361 0.88 -4.44 -15.61
C SER A 361 2.30 -4.04 -16.01
N ALA A 362 2.60 -4.10 -17.31
CA ALA A 362 3.91 -3.74 -17.84
C ALA A 362 4.25 -2.26 -17.64
N ILE A 363 3.28 -1.35 -17.80
CA ILE A 363 3.43 0.08 -17.51
C ILE A 363 3.82 0.30 -16.05
N TYR A 364 3.10 -0.32 -15.12
CA TYR A 364 3.38 -0.22 -13.68
C TYR A 364 4.75 -0.80 -13.31
N ILE A 365 5.10 -1.98 -13.82
CA ILE A 365 6.40 -2.60 -13.54
C ILE A 365 7.56 -1.78 -14.14
N ALA A 366 7.39 -1.24 -15.36
CA ALA A 366 8.35 -0.33 -15.97
C ALA A 366 8.55 0.94 -15.13
N ALA A 367 7.46 1.53 -14.62
CA ALA A 367 7.52 2.70 -13.77
C ALA A 367 8.23 2.42 -12.43
N ALA A 368 7.92 1.31 -11.77
CA ALA A 368 8.59 0.89 -10.54
C ALA A 368 10.10 0.68 -10.77
N HIS A 369 10.47 0.04 -11.89
CA HIS A 369 11.88 -0.12 -12.28
C HIS A 369 12.56 1.22 -12.55
N ALA A 370 11.91 2.14 -13.26
CA ALA A 370 12.47 3.46 -13.55
C ALA A 370 12.74 4.28 -12.26
N LEU A 371 11.84 4.20 -11.28
CA LEU A 371 12.01 4.86 -9.98
C LEU A 371 13.12 4.22 -9.12
N LYS A 372 13.28 2.89 -9.19
CA LYS A 372 14.27 2.12 -8.42
C LYS A 372 15.00 1.07 -9.29
N PRO A 373 15.93 1.47 -10.17
CA PRO A 373 16.57 0.57 -11.15
C PRO A 373 17.53 -0.45 -10.52
N ASN A 374 17.97 -0.20 -9.29
CA ASN A 374 18.88 -1.07 -8.55
C ASN A 374 18.16 -2.27 -7.89
N TYR A 375 16.82 -2.29 -7.87
CA TYR A 375 16.06 -3.40 -7.30
C TYR A 375 16.03 -4.55 -8.31
N SER A 376 16.76 -5.63 -8.00
CA SER A 376 16.90 -6.82 -8.86
C SER A 376 15.55 -7.47 -9.20
N VAL A 377 14.62 -7.46 -8.25
CA VAL A 377 13.25 -7.96 -8.41
C VAL A 377 12.52 -7.20 -9.52
N TYR A 378 12.61 -5.86 -9.54
CA TYR A 378 11.95 -5.03 -10.55
C TYR A 378 12.57 -5.24 -11.93
N ARG A 379 13.90 -5.36 -12.00
CA ARG A 379 14.60 -5.69 -13.25
C ARG A 379 14.14 -7.03 -13.80
N SER A 380 13.99 -8.03 -12.93
CA SER A 380 13.58 -9.38 -13.31
C SER A 380 12.13 -9.42 -13.80
N ALA A 381 11.22 -8.75 -13.09
CA ALA A 381 9.84 -8.59 -13.48
C ALA A 381 9.70 -7.82 -14.80
N LEU A 382 10.45 -6.72 -14.98
CA LEU A 382 10.45 -5.95 -16.21
C LEU A 382 10.87 -6.81 -17.40
N ARG A 383 11.90 -7.66 -17.25
CA ARG A 383 12.31 -8.57 -18.34
C ARG A 383 11.19 -9.50 -18.80
N LEU A 384 10.28 -9.90 -17.90
CA LEU A 384 9.13 -10.75 -18.23
C LEU A 384 8.05 -9.97 -19.00
N VAL A 385 7.74 -8.75 -18.56
CA VAL A 385 6.60 -7.99 -19.08
C VAL A 385 6.95 -6.95 -20.13
N ARG A 386 8.24 -6.68 -20.39
CA ARG A 386 8.67 -5.62 -21.31
C ARG A 386 8.08 -5.76 -22.72
N SER A 387 7.93 -6.99 -23.22
CA SER A 387 7.32 -7.22 -24.54
C SER A 387 5.82 -6.93 -24.60
N MET A 388 5.18 -6.70 -23.44
CA MET A 388 3.76 -6.31 -23.33
C MET A 388 3.58 -4.78 -23.40
N LEU A 389 4.68 -4.02 -23.40
CA LEU A 389 4.65 -2.59 -23.69
C LEU A 389 4.55 -2.34 -25.19
N PRO A 390 3.87 -1.28 -25.63
CA PRO A 390 3.84 -0.87 -27.03
C PRO A 390 5.13 -0.12 -27.42
N LEU A 391 6.27 -0.80 -27.36
CA LEU A 391 7.59 -0.21 -27.63
C LEU A 391 7.64 0.47 -29.02
N PRO A 392 8.30 1.64 -29.17
CA PRO A 392 9.13 2.35 -28.18
C PRO A 392 8.35 3.28 -27.24
N TYR A 393 7.05 3.06 -27.07
CA TYR A 393 6.16 3.88 -26.25
C TYR A 393 5.79 3.16 -24.94
N LEU A 394 5.37 3.93 -23.94
CA LEU A 394 4.87 3.39 -22.69
C LEU A 394 3.39 3.01 -22.81
N LYS A 395 2.58 3.87 -23.43
CA LYS A 395 1.16 3.59 -23.70
C LYS A 395 0.78 4.10 -25.08
N VAL A 396 -0.11 3.37 -25.74
CA VAL A 396 -0.77 3.77 -26.98
C VAL A 396 -2.27 3.51 -26.85
N GLY A 397 -3.07 4.27 -27.56
CA GLY A 397 -4.51 4.05 -27.56
C GLY A 397 -5.28 5.16 -28.24
N TYR A 398 -6.59 5.09 -28.15
CA TYR A 398 -7.47 6.10 -28.73
C TYR A 398 -7.99 7.05 -27.64
N LEU A 399 -8.03 8.33 -28.00
CA LEU A 399 -8.72 9.39 -27.25
C LEU A 399 -9.45 10.27 -28.26
N THR A 400 -10.58 10.81 -27.85
CA THR A 400 -11.32 11.82 -28.61
C THR A 400 -10.83 13.19 -28.16
N ALA A 401 -10.40 14.00 -29.14
CA ALA A 401 -9.73 15.28 -28.89
C ALA A 401 -10.33 16.37 -29.79
N PRO A 402 -10.34 17.64 -29.34
CA PRO A 402 -10.72 18.74 -30.18
C PRO A 402 -9.67 19.00 -31.28
N PRO A 403 -9.99 19.76 -32.33
CA PRO A 403 -8.99 20.29 -33.25
C PRO A 403 -7.94 21.10 -32.46
N ALA A 404 -6.64 20.88 -32.68
CA ALA A 404 -5.61 21.38 -31.75
C ALA A 404 -5.49 22.91 -31.63
N ARG A 405 -6.08 23.69 -32.55
CA ARG A 405 -6.16 25.17 -32.47
C ARG A 405 -7.52 25.69 -32.00
N ASN A 406 -8.47 24.80 -31.69
CA ASN A 406 -9.80 25.15 -31.22
C ASN A 406 -10.25 24.20 -30.10
N PRO A 407 -9.77 24.39 -28.86
CA PRO A 407 -10.10 23.52 -27.73
C PRO A 407 -11.59 23.56 -27.33
N ILE A 408 -12.32 24.60 -27.75
CA ILE A 408 -13.75 24.81 -27.47
C ILE A 408 -14.59 24.51 -28.72
N ALA A 409 -14.10 23.63 -29.60
CA ALA A 409 -14.83 23.26 -30.81
C ALA A 409 -16.15 22.54 -30.47
N PRO A 410 -17.20 22.72 -31.30
CA PRO A 410 -18.43 21.93 -31.19
C PRO A 410 -18.13 20.42 -31.16
N HIS A 411 -18.95 19.64 -30.46
CA HIS A 411 -18.73 18.19 -30.31
C HIS A 411 -18.59 17.45 -31.65
N THR A 412 -19.23 17.95 -32.72
CA THR A 412 -19.14 17.39 -34.07
C THR A 412 -17.72 17.42 -34.66
N ASP A 413 -16.88 18.31 -34.16
CA ASP A 413 -15.54 18.56 -34.68
C ASP A 413 -14.47 17.81 -33.88
N TRP A 414 -14.85 17.15 -32.77
CA TRP A 414 -13.95 16.31 -32.00
C TRP A 414 -13.68 15.00 -32.75
N GLU A 415 -12.42 14.70 -33.00
CA GLU A 415 -12.02 13.52 -33.75
C GLU A 415 -11.41 12.46 -32.82
N ARG A 416 -11.98 11.25 -32.85
CA ARG A 416 -11.35 10.07 -32.23
C ARG A 416 -10.03 9.77 -32.92
N SER A 417 -8.94 9.99 -32.20
CA SER A 417 -7.58 9.98 -32.71
C SER A 417 -6.70 9.01 -31.93
N HIS A 418 -5.60 8.58 -32.56
CA HIS A 418 -4.64 7.70 -31.90
C HIS A 418 -3.61 8.56 -31.17
N PHE A 419 -3.29 8.19 -29.93
CA PHE A 419 -2.32 8.87 -29.08
C PHE A 419 -1.22 7.91 -28.66
N ILE A 420 -0.03 8.47 -28.46
CA ILE A 420 1.14 7.80 -27.93
C ILE A 420 1.66 8.57 -26.73
N LEU A 421 2.12 7.84 -25.71
CA LEU A 421 2.78 8.39 -24.52
C LEU A 421 4.16 7.76 -24.40
N ASN A 422 5.20 8.58 -24.43
CA ASN A 422 6.58 8.19 -24.17
C ASN A 422 7.09 8.89 -22.89
N HIS A 423 8.40 8.92 -22.69
CA HIS A 423 9.04 9.59 -21.54
C HIS A 423 9.10 11.12 -21.68
N GLU A 424 8.78 11.68 -22.86
CA GLU A 424 8.84 13.11 -23.17
C GLU A 424 7.46 13.78 -23.14
N GLY A 425 6.40 13.08 -23.55
CA GLY A 425 5.09 13.69 -23.74
C GLY A 425 3.99 12.76 -24.26
N LEU A 426 2.76 13.26 -24.20
CA LEU A 426 1.58 12.72 -24.85
C LEU A 426 1.41 13.38 -26.22
N GLN A 427 1.27 12.61 -27.29
CA GLN A 427 1.20 13.14 -28.65
C GLN A 427 0.11 12.45 -29.47
N GLN A 428 -0.67 13.24 -30.20
CA GLN A 428 -1.64 12.76 -31.19
C GLN A 428 -0.89 12.34 -32.47
N VAL A 429 -1.20 11.15 -32.99
CA VAL A 429 -0.57 10.61 -34.20
C VAL A 429 -1.34 11.02 -35.44
N SER A 430 -0.64 11.48 -36.48
CA SER A 430 -1.23 11.88 -37.75
C SER A 430 -1.83 10.69 -38.51
N LYS A 431 -2.84 10.93 -39.36
CA LYS A 431 -3.42 9.88 -40.24
C LYS A 431 -2.39 9.36 -41.27
N ALA A 432 -1.34 10.12 -41.60
CA ALA A 432 -0.30 9.73 -42.54
C ALA A 432 0.74 8.77 -41.94
N ASP A 433 1.09 8.95 -40.65
CA ASP A 433 2.08 8.10 -39.97
C ASP A 433 1.56 6.69 -39.67
N LYS A 434 0.23 6.52 -39.61
CA LYS A 434 -0.43 5.20 -39.50
C LYS A 434 -0.13 4.28 -40.69
N LEU A 435 0.03 4.83 -41.90
CA LEU A 435 0.30 4.05 -43.12
C LEU A 435 1.77 3.60 -43.21
N ILE A 436 2.69 4.36 -42.61
CA ILE A 436 4.13 4.06 -42.67
C ILE A 436 4.49 2.88 -41.76
N SER A 437 3.74 2.66 -40.68
CA SER A 437 3.99 1.57 -39.72
C SER A 437 3.47 0.19 -40.16
N GLN A 438 2.68 0.08 -41.24
CA GLN A 438 2.08 -1.18 -41.69
C GLN A 438 2.66 -1.76 -42.99
N SER A 439 3.51 -1.04 -43.74
CA SER A 439 4.21 -1.59 -44.93
C SER A 439 5.33 -0.65 -45.42
N PRO A 440 6.58 -1.14 -45.58
CA PRO A 440 7.66 -0.31 -46.10
C PRO A 440 7.72 -0.41 -47.62
N GLN A 441 6.76 0.17 -48.36
CA GLN A 441 6.96 0.43 -49.79
C GLN A 441 6.00 1.47 -50.40
N ARG A 442 6.62 2.49 -51.02
CA ARG A 442 6.17 3.44 -52.07
C ARG A 442 5.58 4.82 -51.69
N LEU A 443 6.47 5.82 -51.84
CA LEU A 443 6.40 7.08 -52.61
C LEU A 443 5.14 7.98 -52.61
N GLN A 444 5.36 9.18 -52.05
CA GLN A 444 5.01 10.55 -52.51
C GLN A 444 3.63 10.80 -53.16
N SER A 445 2.77 11.59 -52.51
CA SER A 445 2.70 13.06 -52.74
C SER A 445 1.40 13.70 -52.18
N SER A 446 1.59 14.89 -51.61
CA SER A 446 0.67 16.04 -51.58
C SER A 446 -0.70 15.94 -50.88
N ALA A 447 -0.75 16.43 -49.63
CA ALA A 447 -1.54 17.60 -49.27
C ALA A 447 -1.15 18.05 -47.85
N THR A 448 -0.36 19.12 -47.76
CA THR A 448 -0.05 19.83 -46.52
C THR A 448 -1.31 20.54 -46.03
N MET A 449 -2.16 19.83 -45.30
CA MET A 449 -3.00 20.45 -44.28
C MET A 449 -2.14 20.48 -43.02
N ASP A 450 -1.71 21.67 -42.63
CA ASP A 450 -1.05 21.96 -41.36
C ASP A 450 -2.05 21.72 -40.20
N LYS A 451 -2.42 20.45 -39.98
CA LYS A 451 -3.17 20.04 -38.80
C LYS A 451 -2.16 19.98 -37.67
N SER A 452 -2.03 21.08 -36.94
CA SER A 452 -1.41 21.05 -35.61
C SER A 452 -2.02 19.89 -34.84
N LEU A 453 -1.17 18.99 -34.34
CA LEU A 453 -1.56 17.82 -33.55
C LEU A 453 -1.55 18.22 -32.09
N VAL A 454 -2.46 17.64 -31.29
CA VAL A 454 -2.42 17.83 -29.84
C VAL A 454 -1.13 17.20 -29.31
N LYS A 455 -0.32 18.00 -28.61
CA LYS A 455 0.93 17.60 -27.98
C LYS A 455 1.01 18.21 -26.59
N VAL A 456 1.34 17.39 -25.60
CA VAL A 456 1.58 17.81 -24.22
C VAL A 456 2.93 17.26 -23.80
N ASP A 457 3.89 18.15 -23.58
CA ASP A 457 5.21 17.77 -23.09
C ASP A 457 5.15 17.56 -21.56
N VAL A 458 5.82 16.52 -21.05
CA VAL A 458 5.80 16.16 -19.63
C VAL A 458 6.24 17.31 -18.72
N PRO A 459 7.27 18.13 -19.06
CA PRO A 459 7.64 19.29 -18.25
C PRO A 459 6.56 20.36 -18.14
N ASP A 460 5.62 20.40 -19.09
CA ASP A 460 4.56 21.41 -19.13
C ASP A 460 3.35 21.01 -18.27
N ILE A 461 3.26 19.76 -17.81
CA ILE A 461 2.14 19.24 -17.02
C ILE A 461 2.15 19.84 -15.60
N VAL A 462 1.02 20.42 -15.20
CA VAL A 462 0.76 20.94 -13.85
C VAL A 462 -0.09 19.96 -13.05
N SER A 463 -1.19 19.49 -13.63
CA SER A 463 -2.08 18.49 -13.03
C SER A 463 -2.75 17.63 -14.08
N VAL A 464 -3.18 16.44 -13.67
CA VAL A 464 -3.92 15.49 -14.50
C VAL A 464 -5.08 14.95 -13.68
N SER A 465 -6.31 15.09 -14.16
CA SER A 465 -7.52 14.70 -13.44
C SER A 465 -8.61 14.15 -14.37
N ALA A 466 -9.48 13.31 -13.80
CA ALA A 466 -10.74 12.97 -14.46
C ALA A 466 -11.61 14.23 -14.53
N CYS A 467 -12.26 14.46 -15.66
CA CYS A 467 -13.07 15.64 -15.91
C CYS A 467 -14.52 15.25 -16.14
N ALA A 468 -15.43 15.83 -15.35
CA ALA A 468 -16.88 15.65 -15.47
C ALA A 468 -17.56 16.89 -16.07
N ASP A 469 -16.81 17.69 -16.84
CA ASP A 469 -17.32 18.90 -17.48
C ASP A 469 -18.38 18.52 -18.54
N LEU A 470 -19.60 19.02 -18.36
CA LEU A 470 -20.75 18.75 -19.22
C LEU A 470 -20.62 19.35 -20.62
N THR A 471 -19.63 20.22 -20.84
CA THR A 471 -19.28 20.75 -22.16
C THR A 471 -18.41 19.80 -22.98
N LEU A 472 -17.92 18.71 -22.40
CA LEU A 472 -17.19 17.67 -23.15
C LEU A 472 -18.15 16.75 -23.92
N PRO A 473 -17.68 16.16 -25.04
CA PRO A 473 -18.43 15.09 -25.69
C PRO A 473 -18.73 13.91 -24.76
N PRO A 474 -19.77 13.11 -25.04
CA PRO A 474 -20.09 11.93 -24.23
C PRO A 474 -18.89 10.97 -24.09
N GLY A 475 -18.56 10.61 -22.85
CA GLY A 475 -17.47 9.69 -22.54
C GLY A 475 -16.83 10.00 -21.19
N ALA A 476 -15.68 9.39 -20.92
CA ALA A 476 -14.92 9.61 -19.69
C ALA A 476 -13.89 10.73 -19.92
N GLY A 477 -14.17 11.92 -19.39
CA GLY A 477 -13.34 13.10 -19.62
C GLY A 477 -12.01 13.07 -18.86
N LEU A 478 -10.97 13.61 -19.49
CA LEU A 478 -9.62 13.78 -18.99
C LEU A 478 -9.23 15.25 -19.14
N CYS A 479 -8.75 15.87 -18.07
CA CYS A 479 -8.16 17.20 -18.10
C CYS A 479 -6.67 17.10 -17.76
N ILE A 480 -5.82 17.67 -18.61
CA ILE A 480 -4.40 17.86 -18.36
C ILE A 480 -4.16 19.37 -18.30
N ASP A 481 -3.99 19.89 -17.09
CA ASP A 481 -3.61 21.28 -16.91
C ASP A 481 -2.13 21.42 -17.28
N THR A 482 -1.82 22.35 -18.17
CA THR A 482 -0.45 22.67 -18.55
C THR A 482 -0.12 24.12 -18.24
N VAL A 483 1.16 24.48 -18.26
CA VAL A 483 1.59 25.89 -18.15
C VAL A 483 1.03 26.80 -19.26
N GLN A 484 0.57 26.21 -20.37
CA GLN A 484 -0.01 26.92 -21.51
C GLN A 484 -1.55 26.95 -21.47
N GLY A 485 -2.17 26.28 -20.49
CA GLY A 485 -3.61 26.12 -20.34
C GLY A 485 -4.07 24.66 -20.33
N PRO A 486 -5.36 24.40 -20.04
CA PRO A 486 -5.90 23.05 -19.95
C PRO A 486 -6.06 22.39 -21.32
N VAL A 487 -5.74 21.10 -21.38
CA VAL A 487 -6.00 20.21 -22.53
C VAL A 487 -7.04 19.19 -22.13
N TYR A 488 -8.16 19.18 -22.86
CA TYR A 488 -9.27 18.26 -22.62
C TYR A 488 -9.27 17.12 -23.65
N LEU A 489 -9.44 15.90 -23.15
CA LEU A 489 -9.49 14.67 -23.93
C LEU A 489 -10.64 13.81 -23.39
N VAL A 490 -11.19 12.92 -24.21
CA VAL A 490 -12.25 11.99 -23.80
C VAL A 490 -11.85 10.57 -24.13
N ALA A 491 -11.86 9.69 -23.12
CA ALA A 491 -11.67 8.26 -23.28
C ALA A 491 -13.01 7.56 -23.54
N ASP A 492 -12.96 6.45 -24.28
CA ASP A 492 -14.16 5.68 -24.66
C ASP A 492 -14.88 5.05 -23.44
N THR A 493 -14.12 4.71 -22.37
CA THR A 493 -14.64 4.15 -21.12
C THR A 493 -13.92 4.71 -19.90
N TRP A 494 -14.52 4.56 -18.71
CA TRP A 494 -13.91 4.95 -17.44
C TRP A 494 -12.65 4.13 -17.12
N GLU A 495 -12.61 2.86 -17.50
CA GLU A 495 -11.43 2.00 -17.33
C GLU A 495 -10.27 2.44 -18.23
N ALA A 496 -10.59 2.87 -19.46
CA ALA A 496 -9.59 3.44 -20.37
C ALA A 496 -9.07 4.78 -19.84
N LEU A 497 -9.94 5.61 -19.26
CA LEU A 497 -9.55 6.86 -18.59
C LEU A 497 -8.57 6.58 -17.44
N ASP A 498 -8.89 5.64 -16.55
CA ASP A 498 -8.00 5.22 -15.46
C ASP A 498 -6.62 4.83 -15.99
N GLY A 499 -6.56 4.02 -17.05
CA GLY A 499 -5.30 3.61 -17.66
C GLY A 499 -4.48 4.76 -18.25
N TRP A 500 -5.13 5.80 -18.80
CA TRP A 500 -4.46 7.01 -19.26
C TRP A 500 -4.01 7.91 -18.11
N LEU A 501 -4.86 8.12 -17.11
CA LEU A 501 -4.54 8.88 -15.90
C LEU A 501 -3.32 8.30 -15.19
N ASP A 502 -3.34 7.00 -14.95
CA ASP A 502 -2.27 6.27 -14.29
C ASP A 502 -0.97 6.41 -15.09
N ALA A 503 -1.00 6.16 -16.41
CA ALA A 503 0.21 6.22 -17.24
C ALA A 503 0.82 7.63 -17.30
N ILE A 504 0.01 8.68 -17.51
CA ILE A 504 0.51 10.07 -17.59
C ILE A 504 1.11 10.49 -16.24
N ARG A 505 0.41 10.20 -15.13
CA ARG A 505 0.91 10.51 -13.77
C ARG A 505 2.20 9.77 -13.45
N LEU A 506 2.33 8.51 -13.85
CA LEU A 506 3.56 7.74 -13.66
C LEU A 506 4.73 8.35 -14.45
N VAL A 507 4.53 8.70 -15.72
CA VAL A 507 5.57 9.38 -16.53
C VAL A 507 5.98 10.70 -15.89
N TYR A 508 5.02 11.53 -15.49
CA TYR A 508 5.29 12.80 -14.82
C TYR A 508 6.05 12.59 -13.50
N THR A 509 5.66 11.60 -12.70
CA THR A 509 6.35 11.28 -11.44
C THR A 509 7.80 10.89 -11.66
N ILE A 510 8.06 10.04 -12.67
CA ILE A 510 9.42 9.62 -13.04
C ILE A 510 10.24 10.82 -13.51
N PHE A 511 9.66 11.71 -14.30
CA PHE A 511 10.29 12.97 -14.71
C PHE A 511 10.62 13.87 -13.51
N ALA A 512 9.65 14.11 -12.63
CA ALA A 512 9.83 14.92 -11.43
C ALA A 512 10.90 14.37 -10.47
N ARG A 513 11.16 13.05 -10.51
CA ARG A 513 12.24 12.39 -9.78
C ARG A 513 13.58 12.34 -10.54
N GLY A 514 13.68 12.99 -11.71
CA GLY A 514 14.90 13.04 -12.52
C GLY A 514 15.28 11.67 -13.12
N LYS A 515 14.30 10.82 -13.42
CA LYS A 515 14.49 9.44 -13.90
C LYS A 515 13.98 9.22 -15.33
N SER A 516 13.72 10.29 -16.10
CA SER A 516 13.24 10.19 -17.49
C SER A 516 14.16 9.36 -18.38
N ASP A 517 15.48 9.52 -18.27
CA ASP A 517 16.45 8.74 -19.07
C ASP A 517 16.38 7.24 -18.78
N VAL A 518 16.07 6.86 -17.53
CA VAL A 518 15.89 5.46 -17.16
C VAL A 518 14.64 4.90 -17.82
N LEU A 519 13.53 5.64 -17.78
CA LEU A 519 12.31 5.25 -18.48
C LEU A 519 12.52 5.20 -20.01
N ALA A 520 13.28 6.15 -20.57
CA ALA A 520 13.67 6.15 -21.97
C ALA A 520 14.36 4.82 -22.34
N GLY A 521 15.41 4.43 -21.62
CA GLY A 521 16.08 3.13 -21.85
C GLY A 521 15.15 1.92 -21.67
N VAL A 522 14.18 2.00 -20.75
CA VAL A 522 13.16 0.95 -20.56
C VAL A 522 12.23 0.81 -21.77
N ILE A 523 11.93 1.89 -22.50
CA ILE A 523 11.00 1.81 -23.64
C ILE A 523 11.71 1.77 -25.00
N THR A 524 12.91 2.34 -25.15
CA THR A 524 13.61 2.41 -26.44
C THR A 524 14.58 1.26 -26.71
N GLY A 525 15.15 0.65 -25.66
CA GLY A 525 16.15 -0.42 -25.81
C GLY A 525 17.51 -0.01 -25.29
#